data_AF-A0A940DM37-F1
#
_entry.id   AF-A0A940DM37-F1
#
_cell.length_a   1.000
_cell.length_b   1.000
_cell.length_c   1.000
_cell.angle_alpha   90.00
_cell.angle_beta   90.00
_cell.angle_gamma   90.00
#
_symmetry.space_group_name_H-M   'P 1'
#
loop_
_entity.id
_entity.type
_entity.pdbx_description
1 polymer ?
#
loop_
_entity_poly.entity_id
_entity_poly.type
_entity_poly.pdbx_seq_one_letter_code
_entity_poly.pdbx_strand_id
1 'polypeptide(L)'
;MTAIAVVIFIALFFVEAGYGKMISKKWGPAINNKVAWFIMECPVFITLLAFWIMSPRQWDIVPLIFFILFEIHYFHRAFVFPWMLRGKNKMPLTITVMGMIFNTVNGWMQGEWIFFLSPEGMYSPEWLKTPQFIIGTLIFFAGMIINLQSDYIIRHLRKPGDSKHYLPKGGMYNYVTSANYFGEIIEWTGFAILTWSWSGVVFAVWTMANLVPRANSIYKRYAVEFKDEFYDRPLKRVFPFLY
;
A
#
# COMPACT_ATOMS: atom_id res chain seq x y z
N MET A 1 1.44 -6.47 16.29
CA MET A 1 1.20 -5.59 15.13
C MET A 1 0.12 -4.54 15.40
N THR A 2 -1.10 -4.90 15.84
CA THR A 2 -2.22 -3.94 16.03
C THR A 2 -1.92 -2.80 17.01
N ALA A 3 -1.37 -3.08 18.19
CA ALA A 3 -1.01 -2.03 19.16
C ALA A 3 0.08 -1.09 18.61
N ILE A 4 1.05 -1.65 17.88
CA ILE A 4 2.10 -0.87 17.21
C ILE A 4 1.48 0.01 16.10
N ALA A 5 0.43 -0.47 15.41
CA ALA A 5 -0.27 0.30 14.37
C ALA A 5 -0.83 1.60 14.93
N VAL A 6 -1.44 1.54 16.12
CA VAL A 6 -1.99 2.72 16.82
C VAL A 6 -0.87 3.70 17.19
N VAL A 7 0.23 3.20 17.74
CA VAL A 7 1.40 4.03 18.10
C VAL A 7 1.97 4.70 16.85
N ILE A 8 2.13 3.97 15.75
CA ILE A 8 2.65 4.51 14.49
C ILE A 8 1.69 5.51 13.87
N PHE A 9 0.38 5.24 13.87
CA PHE A 9 -0.62 6.18 13.38
C PHE A 9 -0.50 7.52 14.09
N ILE A 10 -0.46 7.51 15.43
CA ILE A 10 -0.29 8.72 16.23
C ILE A 10 1.06 9.36 15.93
N ALA A 11 2.16 8.59 15.95
CA ALA A 11 3.51 9.11 15.72
C ALA A 11 3.64 9.79 14.35
N LEU A 12 3.04 9.24 13.29
CA LEU A 12 3.13 9.79 11.92
C LEU A 12 2.37 11.10 11.71
N PHE A 13 1.48 11.50 12.63
CA PHE A 13 0.94 12.88 12.64
C PHE A 13 1.95 13.92 13.14
N PHE A 14 2.94 13.49 13.92
CA PHE A 14 3.95 14.38 14.52
C PHE A 14 5.34 14.23 13.89
N VAL A 15 5.65 13.04 13.36
CA VAL A 15 6.94 12.68 12.76
C VAL A 15 6.71 12.22 11.34
N GLU A 16 7.04 13.08 10.38
CA GLU A 16 6.89 12.74 8.96
C GLU A 16 7.97 11.74 8.53
N ALA A 17 7.55 10.61 7.95
CA ALA A 17 8.47 9.63 7.39
C ALA A 17 9.29 10.28 6.26
N GLY A 18 10.61 10.36 6.46
CA GLY A 18 11.51 11.23 5.70
C GLY A 18 11.92 10.72 4.31
N TYR A 19 10.96 10.31 3.47
CA TYR A 19 11.25 9.84 2.10
C TYR A 19 10.27 10.38 1.04
N GLY A 20 10.69 10.32 -0.22
CA GLY A 20 9.92 10.87 -1.34
C GLY A 20 9.93 12.40 -1.31
N LYS A 21 8.75 13.03 -1.22
CA LYS A 21 8.67 14.50 -1.09
C LYS A 21 9.23 14.99 0.26
N MET A 22 9.22 14.16 1.30
CA MET A 22 9.53 14.57 2.68
C MET A 22 10.97 14.25 3.12
N ILE A 23 11.92 14.15 2.18
CA ILE A 23 13.31 13.76 2.50
C ILE A 23 13.93 14.70 3.55
N SER A 24 14.51 14.11 4.60
CA SER A 24 15.22 14.81 5.67
C SER A 24 16.53 14.11 6.01
N LYS A 25 17.59 14.88 6.27
CA LYS A 25 18.92 14.37 6.65
C LYS A 25 18.92 13.64 8.01
N LYS A 26 17.86 13.79 8.81
CA LYS A 26 17.74 13.19 10.16
C LYS A 26 17.63 11.66 10.15
N TRP A 27 17.37 11.04 9.01
CA TRP A 27 17.15 9.59 8.88
C TRP A 27 18.41 8.79 8.51
N GLY A 28 19.59 9.41 8.52
CA GLY A 28 20.86 8.72 8.28
C GLY A 28 21.21 8.56 6.78
N PRO A 29 22.11 7.62 6.42
CA PRO A 29 22.58 7.47 5.05
C PRO A 29 21.46 7.04 4.11
N ALA A 30 21.49 7.54 2.88
CA ALA A 30 20.44 7.31 1.89
C ALA A 30 20.98 6.61 0.64
N ILE A 31 20.24 5.59 0.18
CA ILE A 31 20.59 4.77 -0.98
C ILE A 31 19.69 5.14 -2.18
N ASN A 32 19.97 4.55 -3.34
CA ASN A 32 19.16 4.73 -4.54
C ASN A 32 17.70 4.35 -4.26
N ASN A 33 16.75 5.24 -4.59
CA ASN A 33 15.34 5.04 -4.28
C ASN A 33 14.75 3.78 -4.95
N LYS A 34 15.16 3.44 -6.18
CA LYS A 34 14.68 2.21 -6.83
C LYS A 34 15.11 0.98 -6.02
N VAL A 35 16.42 0.87 -5.76
CA VAL A 35 16.99 -0.24 -4.99
C VAL A 35 16.38 -0.34 -3.60
N ALA A 36 16.18 0.80 -2.93
CA ALA A 36 15.53 0.85 -1.62
C ALA A 36 14.11 0.25 -1.65
N TRP A 37 13.27 0.71 -2.58
CA TRP A 37 11.91 0.19 -2.72
C TRP A 37 11.89 -1.31 -3.00
N PHE A 38 12.77 -1.81 -3.88
CA PHE A 38 12.86 -3.24 -4.14
C PHE A 38 13.28 -4.05 -2.92
N ILE A 39 14.34 -3.66 -2.22
CA ILE A 39 14.81 -4.37 -1.01
C ILE A 39 13.75 -4.32 0.09
N MET A 40 13.02 -3.20 0.19
CA MET A 40 11.95 -3.01 1.17
C MET A 40 10.74 -3.90 0.90
N GLU A 41 10.31 -4.01 -0.36
CA GLU A 41 9.05 -4.69 -0.75
C GLU A 41 9.24 -6.16 -1.12
N CYS A 42 10.39 -6.58 -1.63
CA CYS A 42 10.64 -7.98 -2.01
C CYS A 42 10.45 -9.03 -0.89
N PRO A 43 10.76 -8.75 0.39
CA PRO A 43 10.63 -9.76 1.45
C PRO A 43 9.21 -10.28 1.66
N VAL A 44 8.17 -9.46 1.50
CA VAL A 44 6.79 -9.91 1.71
C VAL A 44 6.36 -10.92 0.65
N PHE A 45 6.77 -10.70 -0.61
CA PHE A 45 6.58 -11.61 -1.75
C PHE A 45 7.29 -12.93 -1.48
N ILE A 46 8.59 -12.88 -1.12
CA ILE A 46 9.38 -14.08 -0.83
C ILE A 46 8.79 -14.85 0.37
N THR A 47 8.37 -14.14 1.42
CA THR A 47 7.83 -14.77 2.62
C THR A 47 6.54 -15.50 2.30
N LEU A 48 5.58 -14.83 1.64
CA LEU A 48 4.32 -15.49 1.32
C LEU A 48 4.50 -16.67 0.34
N LEU A 49 5.37 -16.53 -0.67
CA LEU A 49 5.76 -17.62 -1.55
C LEU A 49 6.34 -18.82 -0.80
N ALA A 50 7.18 -18.59 0.21
CA ALA A 50 7.73 -19.66 1.04
C ALA A 50 6.63 -20.40 1.83
N PHE A 51 5.69 -19.65 2.44
CA PHE A 51 4.55 -20.24 3.14
C PHE A 51 3.66 -21.07 2.20
N TRP A 52 3.45 -20.61 0.97
CA TRP A 52 2.71 -21.35 -0.06
C TRP A 52 3.40 -22.67 -0.39
N ILE A 53 4.70 -22.66 -0.76
CA ILE A 53 5.46 -23.87 -1.12
C ILE A 53 5.49 -24.90 0.02
N MET A 54 5.59 -24.43 1.26
CA MET A 54 5.68 -25.29 2.45
C MET A 54 4.32 -25.82 2.91
N SER A 55 3.20 -25.34 2.36
CA SER A 55 1.87 -25.69 2.84
C SER A 55 1.33 -26.96 2.17
N PRO A 56 0.70 -27.87 2.93
CA PRO A 56 -0.08 -28.96 2.35
C PRO A 56 -1.32 -28.46 1.58
N ARG A 57 -1.75 -27.21 1.81
CA ARG A 57 -2.94 -26.57 1.23
C ARG A 57 -2.62 -25.68 0.03
N GLN A 58 -1.40 -25.76 -0.51
CA GLN A 58 -0.91 -24.86 -1.56
C GLN A 58 -1.78 -24.88 -2.83
N TRP A 59 -2.44 -26.00 -3.13
CA TRP A 59 -3.31 -26.16 -4.30
C TRP A 59 -4.81 -26.10 -3.99
N ASP A 60 -5.18 -25.84 -2.73
CA ASP A 60 -6.58 -25.56 -2.39
C ASP A 60 -7.01 -24.28 -3.13
N ILE A 61 -8.13 -24.34 -3.84
CA ILE A 61 -8.53 -23.26 -4.76
C ILE A 61 -8.66 -21.89 -4.08
N VAL A 62 -9.19 -21.83 -2.85
CA VAL A 62 -9.42 -20.58 -2.14
C VAL A 62 -8.11 -19.97 -1.61
N PRO A 63 -7.26 -20.68 -0.83
CA PRO A 63 -5.93 -20.21 -0.48
C PRO A 63 -5.07 -19.83 -1.68
N LEU A 64 -5.14 -20.60 -2.77
CA LEU A 64 -4.41 -20.30 -4.00
C LEU A 64 -4.85 -18.97 -4.63
N ILE A 65 -6.15 -18.68 -4.66
CA ILE A 65 -6.65 -17.39 -5.14
C ILE A 65 -6.18 -16.24 -4.23
N PHE A 66 -6.24 -16.39 -2.91
CA PHE A 66 -5.75 -15.36 -1.98
C PHE A 66 -4.26 -15.09 -2.18
N PHE A 67 -3.48 -16.15 -2.34
CA PHE A 67 -2.06 -16.08 -2.68
C PHE A 67 -1.83 -15.33 -3.98
N ILE A 68 -2.50 -15.72 -5.08
CA ILE A 68 -2.35 -15.06 -6.38
C ILE A 68 -2.70 -13.58 -6.30
N LEU A 69 -3.79 -13.21 -5.61
CA LEU A 69 -4.22 -11.81 -5.46
C LEU A 69 -3.22 -10.99 -4.63
N PHE A 70 -2.66 -11.58 -3.59
CA PHE A 70 -1.64 -10.91 -2.79
C PHE A 70 -0.32 -10.78 -3.57
N GLU A 71 0.10 -11.84 -4.25
CA GLU A 71 1.34 -11.85 -5.02
C GLU A 71 1.28 -10.97 -6.26
N ILE A 72 0.13 -10.82 -6.94
CA ILE A 72 0.04 -9.92 -8.09
C ILE A 72 0.23 -8.47 -7.67
N HIS A 73 -0.29 -8.07 -6.50
CA HIS A 73 -0.03 -6.76 -5.91
C HIS A 73 1.47 -6.57 -5.65
N TYR A 74 2.07 -7.50 -4.90
CA TYR A 74 3.47 -7.37 -4.48
C TYR A 74 4.47 -7.62 -5.60
N PHE A 75 4.12 -8.42 -6.60
CA PHE A 75 4.89 -8.54 -7.83
C PHE A 75 5.00 -7.18 -8.52
N HIS A 76 3.84 -6.52 -8.74
CA HIS A 76 3.83 -5.18 -9.29
C HIS A 76 4.59 -4.20 -8.38
N ARG A 77 4.35 -4.20 -7.08
CA ARG A 77 4.93 -3.23 -6.13
C ARG A 77 6.44 -3.39 -5.92
N ALA A 78 6.95 -4.61 -5.87
CA ALA A 78 8.36 -4.89 -5.62
C ALA A 78 9.18 -4.92 -6.92
N PHE A 79 8.69 -5.54 -7.99
CA PHE A 79 9.52 -5.81 -9.18
C PHE A 79 9.26 -4.86 -10.35
N VAL A 80 8.05 -4.30 -10.46
CA VAL A 80 7.68 -3.42 -11.58
C VAL A 80 7.74 -1.95 -11.17
N PHE A 81 7.00 -1.58 -10.12
CA PHE A 81 6.81 -0.21 -9.64
C PHE A 81 8.11 0.55 -9.41
N PRO A 82 9.14 0.00 -8.72
CA PRO A 82 10.28 0.81 -8.41
C PRO A 82 11.08 1.15 -9.67
N TRP A 83 11.03 0.32 -10.70
CA TRP A 83 11.76 0.57 -11.95
C TRP A 83 11.08 1.66 -12.78
N MET A 84 9.76 1.82 -12.58
CA MET A 84 8.94 2.88 -13.15
C MET A 84 9.04 4.22 -12.40
N LEU A 85 9.71 4.27 -11.24
CA LEU A 85 9.93 5.52 -10.51
C LEU A 85 10.79 6.50 -11.31
N ARG A 86 10.33 7.76 -11.38
CA ARG A 86 11.03 8.87 -12.05
C ARG A 86 11.72 9.78 -11.03
N GLY A 87 12.94 10.21 -11.36
CA GLY A 87 13.75 11.13 -10.56
C GLY A 87 14.96 10.48 -9.88
N LYS A 88 15.86 11.32 -9.36
CA LYS A 88 17.12 10.90 -8.68
C LYS A 88 17.00 10.95 -7.15
N ASN A 89 15.79 10.82 -6.63
CA ASN A 89 15.55 10.83 -5.18
C ASN A 89 16.32 9.69 -4.51
N LYS A 90 16.67 9.90 -3.24
CA LYS A 90 17.28 8.87 -2.38
C LYS A 90 16.30 8.52 -1.25
N MET A 91 16.36 7.29 -0.78
CA MET A 91 15.59 6.83 0.39
C MET A 91 16.56 6.55 1.54
N PRO A 92 16.30 7.07 2.76
CA PRO A 92 17.08 6.74 3.94
C PRO A 92 17.07 5.24 4.26
N LEU A 93 18.22 4.68 4.61
CA LEU A 93 18.38 3.26 4.88
C LEU A 93 17.54 2.79 6.06
N THR A 94 17.40 3.61 7.10
CA THR A 94 16.53 3.33 8.26
C THR A 94 15.09 3.07 7.82
N ILE A 95 14.55 3.91 6.93
CA ILE A 95 13.19 3.75 6.40
C ILE A 95 13.08 2.46 5.58
N THR A 96 14.09 2.18 4.74
CA THR A 96 14.17 0.92 3.98
C THR A 96 14.12 -0.29 4.90
N VAL A 97 14.94 -0.31 5.95
CA VAL A 97 15.04 -1.43 6.90
C VAL A 97 13.75 -1.59 7.71
N MET A 98 13.15 -0.49 8.18
CA MET A 98 11.86 -0.54 8.88
C MET A 98 10.76 -1.11 7.99
N GLY A 99 10.70 -0.68 6.73
CA GLY A 99 9.76 -1.23 5.75
C GLY A 99 10.04 -2.70 5.44
N MET A 100 11.32 -3.10 5.33
CA MET A 100 11.73 -4.50 5.13
C MET A 100 11.24 -5.39 6.27
N ILE A 101 11.48 -5.00 7.52
CA ILE A 101 11.02 -5.73 8.71
C ILE A 101 9.49 -5.82 8.72
N PHE A 102 8.81 -4.71 8.48
CA PHE A 102 7.35 -4.68 8.40
C PHE A 102 6.82 -5.67 7.35
N ASN A 103 7.39 -5.63 6.14
CA ASN A 103 6.97 -6.46 5.02
C ASN A 103 7.24 -7.95 5.29
N THR A 104 8.36 -8.31 5.91
CA THR A 104 8.60 -9.69 6.36
C THR A 104 7.54 -10.14 7.38
N VAL A 105 7.27 -9.33 8.40
CA VAL A 105 6.26 -9.68 9.43
C VAL A 105 4.86 -9.75 8.84
N ASN A 106 4.52 -8.86 7.90
CA ASN A 106 3.23 -8.90 7.21
C ASN A 106 3.10 -10.17 6.35
N GLY A 107 4.12 -10.49 5.56
CA GLY A 107 4.13 -11.69 4.71
C GLY A 107 4.00 -12.96 5.53
N TRP A 108 4.69 -13.03 6.66
CA TRP A 108 4.53 -14.11 7.64
C TRP A 108 3.09 -14.15 8.13
N MET A 109 2.56 -13.05 8.68
CA MET A 109 1.23 -13.02 9.29
C MET A 109 0.12 -13.44 8.29
N GLN A 110 0.21 -13.02 7.03
CA GLN A 110 -0.73 -13.46 6.00
C GLN A 110 -0.53 -14.93 5.62
N GLY A 111 0.71 -15.35 5.39
CA GLY A 111 1.03 -16.72 5.00
C GLY A 111 0.64 -17.73 6.06
N GLU A 112 0.98 -17.46 7.31
CA GLU A 112 0.67 -18.32 8.45
C GLU A 112 -0.86 -18.46 8.62
N TRP A 113 -1.62 -17.37 8.51
CA TRP A 113 -3.08 -17.46 8.57
C TRP A 113 -3.66 -18.28 7.42
N ILE A 114 -3.34 -17.91 6.18
CA ILE A 114 -3.95 -18.50 4.99
C ILE A 114 -3.64 -20.00 4.90
N PHE A 115 -2.39 -20.39 5.19
CA PHE A 115 -1.91 -21.72 4.90
C PHE A 115 -1.86 -22.68 6.09
N PHE A 116 -1.83 -22.18 7.34
CA PHE A 116 -1.57 -23.02 8.51
C PHE A 116 -2.55 -22.80 9.69
N LEU A 117 -2.99 -21.58 9.97
CA LEU A 117 -3.83 -21.28 11.16
C LEU A 117 -5.33 -21.20 10.89
N SER A 118 -5.74 -20.91 9.65
CA SER A 118 -7.17 -20.81 9.34
C SER A 118 -7.91 -22.11 9.71
N PRO A 119 -9.08 -22.03 10.37
CA PRO A 119 -9.83 -23.20 10.78
C PRO A 119 -10.07 -24.20 9.65
N GLU A 120 -10.04 -25.48 9.98
CA GLU A 120 -10.32 -26.54 9.01
C GLU A 120 -11.70 -26.35 8.37
N GLY A 121 -11.79 -26.50 7.06
CA GLY A 121 -13.02 -26.30 6.29
C GLY A 121 -13.42 -24.83 6.03
N MET A 122 -12.80 -23.84 6.69
CA MET A 122 -13.13 -22.41 6.48
C MET A 122 -12.99 -22.00 5.02
N TYR A 123 -11.87 -22.36 4.38
CA TYR A 123 -11.57 -22.04 2.98
C TYR A 123 -11.85 -23.22 2.04
N SER A 124 -12.98 -23.90 2.23
CA SER A 124 -13.49 -24.88 1.28
C SER A 124 -13.95 -24.20 -0.03
N PRO A 125 -14.16 -24.93 -1.13
CA PRO A 125 -14.63 -24.34 -2.40
C PRO A 125 -15.95 -23.55 -2.28
N GLU A 126 -16.80 -23.86 -1.29
CA GLU A 126 -18.02 -23.10 -1.03
C GLU A 126 -17.74 -21.66 -0.59
N TRP A 127 -16.56 -21.36 -0.05
CA TRP A 127 -16.15 -19.99 0.29
C TRP A 127 -16.21 -19.05 -0.91
N LEU A 128 -15.96 -19.54 -2.12
CA LEU A 128 -16.02 -18.75 -3.36
C LEU A 128 -17.41 -18.14 -3.64
N LYS A 129 -18.47 -18.75 -3.09
CA LYS A 129 -19.85 -18.31 -3.26
C LYS A 129 -20.31 -17.38 -2.13
N THR A 130 -19.50 -17.20 -1.10
CA THR A 130 -19.86 -16.35 0.05
C THR A 130 -19.87 -14.88 -0.34
N PRO A 131 -20.74 -14.06 0.29
CA PRO A 131 -20.74 -12.62 0.04
C PRO A 131 -19.40 -11.97 0.44
N GLN A 132 -18.71 -12.49 1.45
CA GLN A 132 -17.38 -12.05 1.86
C GLN A 132 -16.38 -12.17 0.70
N PHE A 133 -16.33 -13.33 0.06
CA PHE A 133 -15.43 -13.54 -1.08
C PHE A 133 -15.78 -12.62 -2.23
N ILE A 134 -17.05 -12.60 -2.67
CA ILE A 134 -17.49 -11.83 -3.84
C ILE A 134 -17.28 -10.32 -3.62
N ILE A 135 -17.77 -9.78 -2.51
CA ILE A 135 -17.66 -8.35 -2.20
C ILE A 135 -16.20 -7.98 -1.96
N GLY A 136 -15.46 -8.80 -1.22
CA GLY A 136 -14.04 -8.58 -0.94
C GLY A 136 -13.20 -8.53 -2.22
N THR A 137 -13.42 -9.46 -3.16
CA THR A 137 -12.74 -9.46 -4.47
C THR A 137 -13.07 -8.22 -5.30
N LEU A 138 -14.35 -7.81 -5.36
CA LEU A 138 -14.75 -6.60 -6.10
C LEU A 138 -14.09 -5.33 -5.52
N ILE A 139 -14.09 -5.20 -4.19
CA ILE A 139 -13.45 -4.09 -3.49
C ILE A 139 -11.93 -4.12 -3.71
N PHE A 140 -11.30 -5.30 -3.64
CA PHE A 140 -9.86 -5.48 -3.87
C PHE A 140 -9.45 -4.94 -5.25
N PHE A 141 -10.11 -5.40 -6.31
CA PHE A 141 -9.81 -4.96 -7.67
C PHE A 141 -10.14 -3.49 -7.92
N ALA A 142 -11.24 -2.97 -7.34
CA ALA A 142 -11.55 -1.54 -7.43
C ALA A 142 -10.41 -0.69 -6.81
N GLY A 143 -9.91 -1.09 -5.64
CA GLY A 143 -8.77 -0.44 -4.98
C GLY A 143 -7.50 -0.51 -5.81
N MET A 144 -7.16 -1.71 -6.32
CA MET A 144 -5.98 -1.93 -7.16
C MET A 144 -6.03 -1.08 -8.44
N ILE A 145 -7.16 -1.02 -9.14
CA ILE A 145 -7.34 -0.19 -10.34
C ILE A 145 -7.11 1.29 -10.01
N ILE A 146 -7.70 1.78 -8.93
CA ILE A 146 -7.52 3.17 -8.47
C ILE A 146 -6.05 3.43 -8.16
N ASN A 147 -5.37 2.51 -7.47
CA ASN A 147 -3.96 2.63 -7.11
C ASN A 147 -3.08 2.72 -8.38
N LEU A 148 -3.22 1.77 -9.30
CA LEU A 148 -2.45 1.70 -10.55
C LEU A 148 -2.68 2.92 -11.44
N GLN A 149 -3.95 3.34 -11.60
CA GLN A 149 -4.31 4.54 -12.36
C GLN A 149 -3.72 5.79 -11.72
N SER A 150 -3.78 5.91 -10.40
CA SER A 150 -3.27 7.06 -9.66
C SER A 150 -1.74 7.15 -9.74
N ASP A 151 -1.03 6.03 -9.66
CA ASP A 151 0.41 5.98 -9.84
C ASP A 151 0.81 6.24 -11.30
N TYR A 152 0.00 5.79 -12.27
CA TYR A 152 0.17 6.17 -13.67
C TYR A 152 0.07 7.70 -13.84
N ILE A 153 -0.96 8.34 -13.28
CA ILE A 153 -1.13 9.80 -13.36
C ILE A 153 0.09 10.51 -12.77
N ILE A 154 0.51 10.18 -11.53
CA ILE A 154 1.68 10.83 -10.89
C ILE A 154 2.92 10.74 -11.77
N ARG A 155 3.19 9.57 -12.35
CA ARG A 155 4.39 9.36 -13.17
C ARG A 155 4.38 10.19 -14.44
N HIS A 156 3.21 10.47 -15.00
CA HIS A 156 3.04 11.25 -16.22
C HIS A 156 2.88 12.75 -15.98
N LEU A 157 2.84 13.21 -14.71
CA LEU A 157 2.90 14.64 -14.40
C LEU A 157 4.22 15.28 -14.83
N ARG A 158 5.31 14.50 -14.96
CA ARG A 158 6.63 14.98 -15.35
C ARG A 158 7.02 14.45 -16.72
N LYS A 159 7.45 15.34 -17.62
CA LYS A 159 8.17 14.94 -18.84
C LYS A 159 9.59 14.48 -18.49
N PRO A 160 10.23 13.61 -19.28
CA PRO A 160 11.64 13.26 -19.08
C PRO A 160 12.51 14.52 -19.03
N GLY A 161 13.31 14.68 -17.97
CA GLY A 161 14.15 15.86 -17.74
C GLY A 161 13.50 16.97 -16.89
N ASP A 162 12.20 16.91 -16.60
CA ASP A 162 11.50 17.89 -15.76
C ASP A 162 11.61 17.54 -14.25
N SER A 163 12.00 18.52 -13.45
CA SER A 163 12.11 18.43 -11.99
C SER A 163 10.99 19.15 -11.24
N LYS A 164 10.11 19.89 -11.94
CA LYS A 164 9.02 20.65 -11.32
C LYS A 164 8.01 19.74 -10.61
N HIS A 165 7.29 20.33 -9.65
CA HIS A 165 6.13 19.70 -9.01
C HIS A 165 4.86 20.23 -9.65
N TYR A 166 3.86 19.35 -9.72
CA TYR A 166 2.53 19.66 -10.23
C TYR A 166 1.49 19.11 -9.27
N LEU A 167 0.35 19.80 -9.16
CA LEU A 167 -0.83 19.27 -8.48
C LEU A 167 -1.47 18.20 -9.38
N PRO A 168 -1.66 16.96 -8.91
CA PRO A 168 -2.27 15.91 -9.71
C PRO A 168 -3.73 16.24 -10.11
N LYS A 169 -4.12 15.82 -11.31
CA LYS A 169 -5.48 15.95 -11.87
C LYS A 169 -5.90 14.66 -12.59
N GLY A 170 -7.21 14.41 -12.66
CA GLY A 170 -7.79 13.25 -13.34
C GLY A 170 -8.03 12.06 -12.41
N GLY A 171 -8.98 11.19 -12.79
CA GLY A 171 -9.40 10.06 -11.98
C GLY A 171 -9.80 10.47 -10.56
N MET A 172 -9.34 9.72 -9.56
CA MET A 172 -9.63 10.02 -8.15
C MET A 172 -8.89 11.27 -7.62
N TYR A 173 -7.88 11.79 -8.32
CA TYR A 173 -7.27 13.08 -7.96
C TYR A 173 -8.22 14.26 -8.14
N ASN A 174 -9.37 14.07 -8.78
CA ASN A 174 -10.44 15.06 -8.83
C ASN A 174 -11.07 15.33 -7.47
N TYR A 175 -10.96 14.38 -6.53
CA TYR A 175 -11.61 14.43 -5.21
C TYR A 175 -10.61 14.49 -4.06
N VAL A 176 -9.46 13.82 -4.20
CA VAL A 176 -8.48 13.67 -3.11
C VAL A 176 -7.05 13.96 -3.57
N THR A 177 -6.19 14.44 -2.67
CA THR A 177 -4.78 14.72 -2.97
C THR A 177 -3.90 13.47 -3.03
N SER A 178 -4.34 12.38 -2.41
CA SER A 178 -3.60 11.12 -2.29
C SER A 178 -4.43 9.94 -2.79
N ALA A 179 -4.84 10.00 -4.06
CA ALA A 179 -5.70 9.01 -4.69
C ALA A 179 -5.08 7.59 -4.74
N ASN A 180 -3.76 7.48 -4.90
CA ASN A 180 -3.08 6.19 -4.84
C ASN A 180 -3.18 5.53 -3.46
N TYR A 181 -3.08 6.33 -2.39
CA TYR A 181 -3.27 5.84 -1.02
C TYR A 181 -4.71 5.44 -0.74
N PHE A 182 -5.69 6.17 -1.29
CA PHE A 182 -7.08 5.75 -1.23
C PHE A 182 -7.28 4.39 -1.89
N GLY A 183 -6.75 4.19 -3.10
CA GLY A 183 -6.80 2.90 -3.79
C GLY A 183 -6.19 1.77 -2.97
N GLU A 184 -5.01 1.99 -2.39
CA GLU A 184 -4.30 0.99 -1.56
C GLU A 184 -5.08 0.64 -0.28
N ILE A 185 -5.74 1.62 0.37
CA ILE A 185 -6.62 1.38 1.52
C ILE A 185 -7.84 0.53 1.12
N ILE A 186 -8.49 0.86 0.01
CA ILE A 186 -9.64 0.11 -0.51
C ILE A 186 -9.22 -1.31 -0.87
N GLU A 187 -8.08 -1.48 -1.53
CA GLU A 187 -7.54 -2.78 -1.92
C GLU A 187 -7.36 -3.70 -0.71
N TRP A 188 -6.64 -3.24 0.32
CA TRP A 188 -6.40 -4.05 1.52
C TRP A 188 -7.63 -4.23 2.40
N THR A 189 -8.58 -3.30 2.37
CA THR A 189 -9.90 -3.49 2.99
C THR A 189 -10.67 -4.61 2.29
N GLY A 190 -10.64 -4.64 0.96
CA GLY A 190 -11.18 -5.73 0.15
C GLY A 190 -10.54 -7.07 0.48
N PHE A 191 -9.21 -7.11 0.61
CA PHE A 191 -8.48 -8.32 1.01
C PHE A 191 -8.87 -8.81 2.42
N ALA A 192 -9.06 -7.90 3.37
CA ALA A 192 -9.50 -8.25 4.72
C ALA A 192 -10.92 -8.86 4.72
N ILE A 193 -11.83 -8.31 3.92
CA ILE A 193 -13.20 -8.86 3.75
C ILE A 193 -13.15 -10.21 3.03
N LEU A 194 -12.39 -10.30 1.94
CA LEU A 194 -12.21 -11.48 1.10
C LEU A 194 -11.73 -12.70 1.89
N THR A 195 -10.69 -12.50 2.70
CA THR A 195 -10.08 -13.54 3.52
C THR A 195 -10.83 -13.76 4.83
N TRP A 196 -11.62 -12.79 5.27
CA TRP A 196 -12.30 -12.78 6.57
C TRP A 196 -11.37 -13.18 7.72
N SER A 197 -10.15 -12.63 7.68
CA SER A 197 -9.04 -13.02 8.54
C SER A 197 -8.62 -11.90 9.49
N TRP A 198 -8.15 -12.27 10.69
CA TRP A 198 -7.53 -11.30 11.59
C TRP A 198 -6.24 -10.73 10.99
N SER A 199 -5.45 -11.53 10.29
CA SER A 199 -4.25 -11.07 9.58
C SER A 199 -4.59 -9.99 8.55
N GLY A 200 -5.64 -10.18 7.76
CA GLY A 200 -6.12 -9.22 6.77
C GLY A 200 -6.60 -7.92 7.42
N VAL A 201 -7.39 -8.01 8.49
CA VAL A 201 -7.87 -6.84 9.25
C VAL A 201 -6.71 -6.03 9.82
N VAL A 202 -5.74 -6.71 10.46
CA VAL A 202 -4.55 -6.05 11.02
C VAL A 202 -3.77 -5.32 9.94
N PHE A 203 -3.64 -5.93 8.76
CA PHE A 203 -2.93 -5.29 7.66
C PHE A 203 -3.70 -4.09 7.08
N ALA A 204 -5.02 -4.19 6.88
CA ALA A 204 -5.83 -3.06 6.44
C ALA A 204 -5.76 -1.87 7.42
N VAL A 205 -5.84 -2.14 8.73
CA VAL A 205 -5.67 -1.12 9.78
C VAL A 205 -4.27 -0.52 9.73
N TRP A 206 -3.24 -1.33 9.54
CA TRP A 206 -1.87 -0.84 9.42
C TRP A 206 -1.65 0.03 8.18
N THR A 207 -2.21 -0.35 7.05
CA THR A 207 -2.20 0.43 5.81
C THR A 207 -2.83 1.80 6.06
N MET A 208 -4.02 1.86 6.67
CA MET A 208 -4.64 3.13 7.05
C MET A 208 -3.77 3.92 8.04
N ALA A 209 -3.20 3.25 9.04
CA ALA A 209 -2.34 3.85 10.05
C ALA A 209 -1.12 4.57 9.45
N ASN A 210 -0.58 4.05 8.35
CA ASN A 210 0.58 4.65 7.69
C ASN A 210 0.20 5.67 6.61
N LEU A 211 -0.83 5.38 5.83
CA LEU A 211 -1.17 6.16 4.65
C LEU A 211 -2.01 7.40 4.96
N VAL A 212 -2.90 7.34 5.96
CA VAL A 212 -3.79 8.47 6.31
C VAL A 212 -3.01 9.68 6.87
N PRO A 213 -2.08 9.52 7.84
CA PRO A 213 -1.27 10.65 8.30
C PRO A 213 -0.38 11.21 7.18
N ARG A 214 0.15 10.33 6.32
CA ARG A 214 0.95 10.74 5.18
C ARG A 214 0.16 11.54 4.15
N ALA A 215 -1.08 11.13 3.88
CA ALA A 215 -1.99 11.89 3.01
C ALA A 215 -2.25 13.29 3.57
N ASN A 216 -2.38 13.43 4.89
CA ASN A 216 -2.52 14.73 5.55
C ASN A 216 -1.28 15.62 5.35
N SER A 217 -0.07 15.08 5.50
CA SER A 217 1.16 15.85 5.21
C SER A 217 1.24 16.28 3.74
N ILE A 218 0.89 15.39 2.80
CA ILE A 218 0.86 15.71 1.37
C ILE A 218 -0.15 16.83 1.07
N TYR A 219 -1.36 16.72 1.65
CA TYR A 219 -2.40 17.73 1.52
C TYR A 219 -1.95 19.11 2.00
N LYS A 220 -1.40 19.18 3.23
CA LYS A 220 -0.89 20.45 3.79
C LYS A 220 0.19 21.06 2.92
N ARG A 221 1.08 20.23 2.37
CA ARG A 221 2.14 20.70 1.48
C ARG A 221 1.60 21.24 0.17
N TYR A 222 0.64 20.55 -0.45
CA TYR A 222 0.00 21.02 -1.68
C TYR A 222 -0.76 22.32 -1.47
N ALA A 223 -1.42 22.50 -0.33
CA ALA A 223 -2.12 23.74 0.01
C ALA A 223 -1.17 24.96 0.10
N VAL A 224 0.11 24.73 0.43
CA VAL A 224 1.13 25.78 0.48
C VAL A 224 1.80 25.98 -0.88
N GLU A 225 2.11 24.89 -1.59
CA GLU A 225 2.87 24.91 -2.85
C GLU A 225 2.03 25.36 -4.06
N PHE A 226 0.71 25.08 -4.05
CA PHE A 226 -0.20 25.34 -5.17
C PHE A 226 -1.43 26.17 -4.75
N LYS A 227 -1.26 27.14 -3.83
CA LYS A 227 -2.37 27.89 -3.20
C LYS A 227 -3.57 28.15 -4.11
N ASP A 228 -3.37 28.89 -5.21
CA ASP A 228 -4.47 29.30 -6.09
C ASP A 228 -5.18 28.08 -6.71
N GLU A 229 -4.43 27.19 -7.37
CA GLU A 229 -4.95 25.98 -8.00
C GLU A 229 -5.58 24.98 -7.01
N PHE A 230 -5.08 24.97 -5.78
CA PHE A 230 -5.53 24.05 -4.72
C PHE A 230 -6.88 24.46 -4.15
N TYR A 231 -7.07 25.75 -3.86
CA TYR A 231 -8.31 26.25 -3.26
C TYR A 231 -9.46 26.42 -4.26
N ASP A 232 -9.17 26.40 -5.56
CA ASP A 232 -10.19 26.34 -6.61
C ASP A 232 -10.93 25.00 -6.67
N ARG A 233 -10.47 23.97 -5.95
CA ARG A 233 -11.01 22.61 -6.00
C ARG A 233 -11.35 22.13 -4.58
N PRO A 234 -12.50 21.44 -4.37
CA PRO A 234 -12.90 20.94 -3.06
C PRO A 234 -12.16 19.64 -2.69
N LEU A 235 -10.82 19.66 -2.76
CA LEU A 235 -9.98 18.49 -2.53
C LEU A 235 -9.98 18.09 -1.05
N LYS A 236 -9.98 16.77 -0.84
CA LYS A 236 -9.77 16.12 0.47
C LYS A 236 -8.42 15.41 0.50
N ARG A 237 -7.99 14.90 1.65
CA ARG A 237 -6.70 14.25 1.85
C ARG A 237 -6.68 12.88 1.17
N VAL A 238 -7.62 12.01 1.55
CA VAL A 238 -7.63 10.60 1.13
C VAL A 238 -9.02 10.00 1.00
N PHE A 239 -10.02 10.40 1.80
CA PHE A 239 -11.39 9.92 1.69
C PHE A 239 -12.25 10.96 0.96
N PRO A 240 -12.75 10.66 -0.24
CA PRO A 240 -13.56 11.59 -1.03
C PRO A 240 -14.73 12.15 -0.21
N PHE A 241 -14.95 13.47 -0.32
CA PHE A 241 -16.01 14.21 0.35
C PHE A 241 -15.95 14.24 1.90
N LEU A 242 -15.10 13.42 2.53
CA LEU A 242 -15.01 13.27 3.98
C LEU A 242 -13.72 13.86 4.55
N TYR A 243 -12.55 13.32 4.20
CA TYR A 243 -11.28 13.65 4.86
C TYR A 243 -10.09 13.74 3.91
#